data_AF-A0A354FCG4-F1
#
_entry.id   AF-A0A354FCG4-F1
#
_cell.length_a   1.000
_cell.length_b   1.000
_cell.length_c   1.000
_cell.angle_alpha   90.00
_cell.angle_beta   90.00
_cell.angle_gamma   90.00
#
_symmetry.space_group_name_H-M   'P 1'
#
loop_
_entity.id
_entity.type
_entity.pdbx_description
1 polymer ?
#
loop_
_entity_poly.entity_id
_entity_poly.type
_entity_poly.pdbx_seq_one_letter_code
_entity_poly.pdbx_strand_id
1 'polypeptide(L)'
;SAGPDELLVSFQFVNPGGMAKGGGGGGGGEGGGGEQPFFVLSVKARTIPLALAKISQESPHMVRFKQLNAIVLGEELGRDGVSHVLDFFVRHWEMRRSIWVTMAHGKAQDILLKGAPVQEKVPGVAVKMQMETQNRFDPTYYPIMVGDFLTDMTEEGRDALVAAVSVKPMQENKSGEGSTAENNQLVFQGAGVFRGDKLVDYLGPSETRGARWVRGKIEGGIYTVPTPSEGEWASLVTESGSSQIKPVITEDNISFQVEIRDEGYV
;
A
#
# COMPACT_ATOMS: atom_id res chain seq x y z
N SER A 1 4.70 11.28 -23.81
CA SER A 1 5.83 11.09 -22.88
C SER A 1 6.41 9.73 -23.14
N ALA A 2 7.68 9.62 -23.54
CA ALA A 2 8.35 8.32 -23.59
C ALA A 2 8.49 7.85 -22.14
N GLY A 3 7.93 6.67 -21.80
CA GLY A 3 8.13 6.07 -20.48
C GLY A 3 9.61 5.76 -20.22
N PRO A 4 9.98 5.33 -19.00
CA PRO A 4 11.35 4.96 -18.67
C PRO A 4 11.91 3.93 -19.67
N ASP A 5 13.19 4.06 -20.02
CA ASP A 5 13.84 3.25 -21.08
C ASP A 5 13.68 1.73 -20.86
N GLU A 6 13.57 1.29 -19.59
CA GLU A 6 13.13 -0.04 -19.17
C GLU A 6 12.50 -0.01 -17.76
N LEU A 7 11.39 -0.74 -17.56
CA LEU A 7 10.78 -0.99 -16.24
C LEU A 7 11.43 -2.22 -15.59
N LEU A 8 11.67 -2.16 -14.27
CA LEU A 8 11.94 -3.36 -13.47
C LEU A 8 10.62 -3.93 -12.94
N VAL A 9 10.16 -5.04 -13.52
CA VAL A 9 8.90 -5.68 -13.15
C VAL A 9 9.20 -6.91 -12.30
N SER A 10 8.54 -7.01 -11.14
CA SER A 10 8.76 -8.10 -10.19
C SER A 10 7.44 -8.81 -9.86
N PHE A 11 7.45 -10.14 -9.91
CA PHE A 11 6.32 -10.98 -9.57
C PHE A 11 6.67 -11.84 -8.37
N GLN A 12 5.87 -11.72 -7.31
CA GLN A 12 5.99 -12.57 -6.13
C GLN A 12 5.06 -13.76 -6.26
N PHE A 13 5.63 -14.96 -6.16
CA PHE A 13 4.91 -16.22 -6.19
C PHE A 13 4.98 -16.86 -4.81
N VAL A 14 3.82 -17.32 -4.35
CA VAL A 14 3.71 -18.15 -3.16
C VAL A 14 4.35 -19.51 -3.42
N ASN A 15 5.15 -20.00 -2.48
CA ASN A 15 5.68 -21.36 -2.47
C ASN A 15 4.97 -22.19 -1.38
N PRO A 16 4.02 -23.08 -1.75
CA PRO A 16 3.31 -23.92 -0.79
C PRO A 16 4.23 -24.83 0.06
N GLY A 17 5.35 -25.30 -0.52
CA GLY A 17 6.33 -26.14 0.18
C GLY A 17 7.00 -25.42 1.36
N GLY A 18 7.33 -24.14 1.16
CA GLY A 18 7.88 -23.25 2.20
C GLY A 18 6.86 -22.81 3.26
N MET A 19 5.56 -22.76 2.92
CA MET A 19 4.52 -22.45 3.91
C MET A 19 4.31 -23.58 4.94
N ALA A 20 4.32 -24.84 4.50
CA ALA A 20 3.95 -25.99 5.34
C ALA A 20 4.92 -26.24 6.51
N LYS A 21 6.20 -25.89 6.37
CA LYS A 21 7.22 -26.04 7.44
C LYS A 21 7.27 -24.87 8.43
N GLY A 22 6.47 -23.83 8.21
CA GLY A 22 6.48 -22.62 9.02
C GLY A 22 5.58 -22.62 10.26
N GLY A 23 4.76 -23.66 10.45
CA GLY A 23 3.69 -23.70 11.48
C GLY A 23 3.76 -24.87 12.48
N GLY A 24 4.84 -25.64 12.51
CA GLY A 24 4.99 -26.78 13.42
C GLY A 24 6.01 -26.53 14.52
N GLY A 25 5.55 -26.33 15.75
CA GLY A 25 6.40 -26.44 16.93
C GLY A 25 6.78 -27.90 17.18
N GLY A 26 8.08 -28.16 17.38
CA GLY A 26 8.61 -29.40 17.95
C GLY A 26 9.47 -30.23 17.00
N GLY A 27 10.77 -30.32 17.33
CA GLY A 27 11.67 -31.34 16.78
C GLY A 27 13.03 -30.77 16.38
N GLY A 28 14.02 -30.90 17.27
CA GLY A 28 15.40 -30.48 17.03
C GLY A 28 16.03 -31.23 15.84
N GLY A 29 16.77 -30.48 15.04
CA GLY A 29 17.59 -30.96 13.94
C GLY A 29 18.29 -29.78 13.28
N GLU A 30 19.57 -29.62 13.58
CA GLU A 30 20.47 -28.65 12.95
C GLU A 30 20.60 -28.89 11.44
N GLY A 31 20.69 -27.80 10.67
CA GLY A 31 21.29 -27.80 9.33
C GLY A 31 20.34 -28.02 8.16
N GLY A 32 19.69 -26.95 7.71
CA GLY A 32 19.05 -26.90 6.41
C GLY A 32 18.17 -25.67 6.26
N GLY A 33 18.62 -24.68 5.48
CA GLY A 33 17.84 -23.48 5.19
C GLY A 33 16.43 -23.86 4.71
N GLY A 34 15.42 -23.54 5.53
CA GLY A 34 14.03 -23.82 5.19
C GLY A 34 13.68 -23.12 3.87
N GLU A 35 12.92 -23.81 3.02
CA GLU A 35 12.39 -23.20 1.80
C GLU A 35 11.62 -21.92 2.14
N GLN A 36 11.95 -20.83 1.44
CA GLN A 36 11.22 -19.58 1.58
C GLN A 36 9.76 -19.78 1.14
N PRO A 37 8.79 -19.19 1.87
CA PRO A 37 7.36 -19.33 1.58
C PRO A 37 6.92 -18.53 0.34
N PHE A 38 7.83 -17.78 -0.26
CA PHE A 38 7.66 -17.11 -1.54
C PHE A 38 8.99 -17.05 -2.29
N PHE A 39 8.91 -16.76 -3.59
CA PHE A 39 10.04 -16.32 -4.39
C PHE A 39 9.63 -15.13 -5.27
N VAL A 40 10.59 -14.31 -5.65
CA VAL A 40 10.36 -13.13 -6.51
C VAL A 40 11.15 -13.32 -7.81
N LEU A 41 10.46 -13.22 -8.94
CA LEU A 41 11.10 -13.16 -10.26
C LEU A 41 11.05 -11.73 -10.76
N SER A 42 12.19 -11.19 -11.19
CA SER A 42 12.32 -9.81 -11.64
C SER A 42 12.96 -9.74 -13.01
N VAL A 43 12.34 -8.99 -13.91
CA VAL A 43 12.85 -8.79 -15.27
C VAL A 43 12.82 -7.32 -15.64
N LYS A 44 13.77 -6.89 -16.46
CA LYS A 44 13.73 -5.58 -17.11
C LYS A 44 12.98 -5.67 -18.43
N ALA A 45 11.99 -4.82 -18.63
CA ALA A 45 11.20 -4.79 -19.86
C ALA A 45 10.56 -3.41 -20.07
N ARG A 46 10.33 -3.04 -21.32
CA ARG A 46 9.66 -1.76 -21.66
C ARG A 46 8.16 -1.75 -21.38
N THR A 47 7.54 -2.92 -21.27
CA THR A 47 6.09 -3.07 -21.08
C THR A 47 5.78 -4.29 -20.21
N ILE A 48 4.63 -4.28 -19.54
CA ILE A 48 4.16 -5.43 -18.75
C ILE A 48 3.98 -6.70 -19.60
N PRO A 49 3.40 -6.66 -20.82
CA PRO A 49 3.36 -7.84 -21.69
C PRO A 49 4.73 -8.43 -22.01
N LEU A 50 5.74 -7.59 -22.27
CA LEU A 50 7.10 -8.06 -22.52
C LEU A 50 7.73 -8.68 -21.27
N ALA A 51 7.46 -8.12 -20.08
CA ALA A 51 7.90 -8.69 -18.81
C ALA A 51 7.29 -10.10 -18.60
N LEU A 52 5.98 -10.26 -18.86
CA LEU A 52 5.30 -11.56 -18.77
C LEU A 52 5.91 -12.58 -19.75
N ALA A 53 6.21 -12.16 -20.98
CA ALA A 53 6.86 -13.03 -21.97
C ALA A 53 8.25 -13.49 -21.51
N LYS A 54 9.07 -12.59 -20.96
CA LYS A 54 10.39 -12.95 -20.42
C LYS A 54 10.28 -13.93 -19.24
N ILE A 55 9.40 -13.66 -18.29
CA ILE A 55 9.20 -14.55 -17.12
C ILE A 55 8.70 -15.93 -17.52
N SER A 56 7.85 -16.02 -18.55
CA SER A 56 7.37 -17.32 -19.06
C SER A 56 8.48 -18.21 -19.64
N GLN A 57 9.62 -17.63 -20.02
CA GLN A 57 10.80 -18.36 -20.48
C GLN A 57 11.70 -18.79 -19.32
N GLU A 58 11.72 -18.02 -18.23
CA GLU A 58 12.59 -18.24 -17.07
C GLU A 58 11.95 -19.14 -16.00
N SER A 59 10.62 -19.27 -16.00
CA SER A 59 9.89 -20.03 -14.99
C SER A 59 8.69 -20.78 -15.57
N PRO A 60 8.48 -22.05 -15.15
CA PRO A 60 7.26 -22.78 -15.49
C PRO A 60 6.02 -22.22 -14.77
N HIS A 61 6.19 -21.32 -13.79
CA HIS A 61 5.08 -20.71 -13.07
C HIS A 61 4.44 -19.61 -13.92
N MET A 62 3.28 -19.91 -14.49
CA MET A 62 2.46 -18.90 -15.16
C MET A 62 1.91 -17.91 -14.15
N VAL A 63 2.04 -16.62 -14.45
CA VAL A 63 1.40 -15.55 -13.69
C VAL A 63 -0.12 -15.71 -13.82
N ARG A 64 -0.80 -15.88 -12.69
CA ARG A 64 -2.27 -15.99 -12.62
C ARG A 64 -2.85 -14.73 -11.99
N PHE A 65 -3.35 -13.82 -12.83
CA PHE A 65 -3.93 -12.55 -12.38
C PHE A 65 -5.16 -12.71 -11.48
N LYS A 66 -5.88 -13.84 -11.58
CA LYS A 66 -6.96 -14.19 -10.65
C LYS A 66 -6.55 -14.30 -9.18
N GLN A 67 -5.25 -14.41 -8.89
CA GLN A 67 -4.69 -14.47 -7.53
C GLN A 67 -3.88 -13.21 -7.19
N LEU A 68 -3.88 -12.20 -8.06
CA LEU A 68 -3.20 -10.94 -7.78
C LEU A 68 -3.91 -10.23 -6.62
N ASN A 69 -3.14 -9.97 -5.56
CA ASN A 69 -3.63 -9.37 -4.31
C ASN A 69 -3.38 -7.87 -4.25
N ALA A 70 -2.19 -7.44 -4.69
CA ALA A 70 -1.78 -6.04 -4.64
C ALA A 70 -0.78 -5.71 -5.77
N ILE A 71 -0.76 -4.46 -6.18
CA ILE A 71 0.22 -3.86 -7.09
C ILE A 71 1.03 -2.83 -6.28
N VAL A 72 2.35 -2.98 -6.28
CA VAL A 72 3.28 -2.02 -5.67
C VAL A 72 3.96 -1.25 -6.79
N LEU A 73 3.79 0.06 -6.81
CA LEU A 73 4.39 0.96 -7.79
C LEU A 73 5.65 1.59 -7.18
N GLY A 74 6.75 1.61 -7.94
CA GLY A 74 7.98 2.27 -7.49
C GLY A 74 7.85 3.79 -7.55
N GLU A 75 8.55 4.50 -6.68
CA GLU A 75 8.51 5.96 -6.61
C GLU A 75 8.92 6.62 -7.94
N GLU A 76 10.02 6.16 -8.56
CA GLU A 76 10.51 6.66 -9.85
C GLU A 76 9.45 6.51 -10.95
N LEU A 77 8.81 5.35 -11.05
CA LEU A 77 7.68 5.13 -11.96
C LEU A 77 6.50 6.07 -11.65
N GLY A 78 6.21 6.29 -10.37
CA GLY A 78 5.21 7.25 -9.93
C GLY A 78 5.49 8.66 -10.44
N ARG A 79 6.74 9.12 -10.31
CA ARG A 79 7.19 10.46 -10.76
C ARG A 79 7.14 10.60 -12.27
N ASP A 80 7.51 9.56 -13.00
CA ASP A 80 7.53 9.54 -14.47
C ASP A 80 6.12 9.50 -15.09
N GLY A 81 5.21 8.78 -14.44
CA GLY A 81 3.81 8.65 -14.84
C GLY A 81 3.37 7.18 -14.93
N VAL A 82 2.27 6.82 -14.27
CA VAL A 82 1.85 5.42 -14.10
C VAL A 82 0.88 4.92 -15.18
N SER A 83 0.35 5.80 -16.04
CA SER A 83 -0.72 5.43 -16.99
C SER A 83 -0.37 4.24 -17.87
N HIS A 84 0.85 4.21 -18.40
CA HIS A 84 1.29 3.17 -19.34
C HIS A 84 1.39 1.79 -18.69
N VAL A 85 1.65 1.73 -17.38
CA VAL A 85 1.64 0.47 -16.61
C VAL A 85 0.21 0.08 -16.25
N LEU A 86 -0.62 1.05 -15.86
CA LEU A 86 -1.99 0.77 -15.43
C LEU A 86 -2.94 0.49 -16.59
N ASP A 87 -2.71 1.03 -17.78
CA ASP A 87 -3.49 0.75 -18.99
C ASP A 87 -3.51 -0.75 -19.32
N PHE A 88 -2.39 -1.46 -19.09
CA PHE A 88 -2.36 -2.92 -19.18
C PHE A 88 -3.38 -3.58 -18.24
N PHE A 89 -3.45 -3.12 -16.99
CA PHE A 89 -4.35 -3.68 -16.00
C PHE A 89 -5.83 -3.35 -16.27
N VAL A 90 -6.12 -2.25 -16.96
CA VAL A 90 -7.50 -1.88 -17.37
C VAL A 90 -7.96 -2.68 -18.57
N ARG A 91 -7.09 -2.93 -19.54
CA ARG A 91 -7.43 -3.64 -20.79
C ARG A 91 -7.50 -5.15 -20.63
N HIS A 92 -6.81 -5.71 -19.65
CA HIS A 92 -6.70 -7.15 -19.49
C HIS A 92 -7.96 -7.74 -18.84
N TRP A 93 -8.71 -8.55 -19.59
CA TRP A 93 -10.02 -9.10 -19.20
C TRP A 93 -10.02 -9.91 -17.89
N GLU A 94 -8.88 -10.44 -17.45
CA GLU A 94 -8.76 -11.17 -16.17
C GLU A 94 -8.53 -10.27 -14.95
N MET A 95 -8.36 -8.96 -15.13
CA MET A 95 -8.00 -8.05 -14.04
C MET A 95 -9.23 -7.57 -13.27
N ARG A 96 -9.15 -7.67 -11.95
CA ARG A 96 -10.18 -7.13 -11.06
C ARG A 96 -9.88 -5.69 -10.71
N ARG A 97 -10.89 -4.82 -10.81
CA ARG A 97 -10.80 -3.45 -10.28
C ARG A 97 -10.54 -3.39 -8.77
N SER A 98 -10.83 -4.48 -8.07
CA SER A 98 -10.67 -4.62 -6.61
C SER A 98 -9.29 -5.10 -6.15
N ILE A 99 -8.26 -4.92 -6.97
CA ILE A 99 -6.87 -5.18 -6.58
C ILE A 99 -6.33 -3.95 -5.86
N TRP A 100 -5.67 -4.16 -4.73
CA TRP A 100 -5.05 -3.07 -3.97
C TRP A 100 -3.86 -2.46 -4.71
N VAL A 101 -3.68 -1.14 -4.59
CA VAL A 101 -2.51 -0.45 -5.15
C VAL A 101 -1.84 0.38 -4.06
N THR A 102 -0.50 0.41 -4.08
CA THR A 102 0.30 1.21 -3.15
C THR A 102 1.56 1.74 -3.82
N MET A 103 2.06 2.86 -3.32
CA MET A 103 3.35 3.42 -3.71
C MET A 103 4.44 2.97 -2.75
N ALA A 104 5.52 2.40 -3.26
CA ALA A 104 6.73 2.23 -2.46
C ALA A 104 7.43 3.59 -2.30
N HIS A 105 7.93 3.88 -1.10
CA HIS A 105 9.06 4.80 -0.96
C HIS A 105 10.31 4.12 -1.54
N GLY A 106 10.84 4.64 -2.63
CA GLY A 106 11.88 3.98 -3.41
C GLY A 106 11.37 2.81 -4.28
N LYS A 107 12.05 1.66 -4.24
CA LYS A 107 11.84 0.56 -5.19
C LYS A 107 10.72 -0.38 -4.74
N ALA A 108 9.77 -0.66 -5.62
CA ALA A 108 8.72 -1.66 -5.39
C ALA A 108 9.25 -3.07 -5.10
N GLN A 109 10.39 -3.45 -5.70
CA GLN A 109 11.02 -4.75 -5.46
C GLN A 109 11.44 -4.95 -4.00
N ASP A 110 11.90 -3.89 -3.32
CA ASP A 110 12.33 -4.00 -1.92
C ASP A 110 11.15 -4.36 -1.00
N ILE A 111 9.95 -3.84 -1.30
CA ILE A 111 8.71 -4.21 -0.60
C ILE A 111 8.45 -5.72 -0.73
N LEU A 112 8.61 -6.28 -1.93
CA LEU A 112 8.34 -7.69 -2.21
C LEU A 112 9.44 -8.64 -1.71
N LEU A 113 10.68 -8.16 -1.52
CA LEU A 113 11.79 -8.98 -1.04
C LEU A 113 11.95 -8.94 0.49
N LYS A 114 11.69 -7.78 1.11
CA LYS A 114 12.05 -7.50 2.51
C LYS A 114 10.87 -7.16 3.40
N GLY A 115 9.68 -6.97 2.84
CA GLY A 115 8.48 -6.56 3.56
C GLY A 115 7.71 -7.70 4.24
N ALA A 116 8.32 -8.82 4.60
CA ALA A 116 7.59 -9.91 5.25
C ALA A 116 7.61 -9.68 6.77
N PRO A 117 6.50 -9.26 7.41
CA PRO A 117 6.47 -9.26 8.88
C PRO A 117 6.58 -10.68 9.43
N VAL A 118 6.98 -10.83 10.69
CA VAL A 118 7.13 -12.15 11.35
C VAL A 118 5.85 -12.99 11.28
N GLN A 119 4.68 -12.35 11.31
CA GLN A 119 3.36 -13.01 11.33
C GLN A 119 2.85 -13.42 9.95
N GLU A 120 3.24 -12.71 8.88
CA GLU A 120 2.84 -13.01 7.51
C GLU A 120 4.08 -13.07 6.63
N LYS A 121 4.47 -14.29 6.25
CA LYS A 121 5.74 -14.55 5.60
C LYS A 121 5.74 -14.18 4.11
N VAL A 122 4.60 -13.82 3.53
CA VAL A 122 4.46 -13.40 2.12
C VAL A 122 4.13 -11.91 2.04
N PRO A 123 5.08 -11.04 1.63
CA PRO A 123 4.90 -9.58 1.61
C PRO A 123 3.66 -9.08 0.87
N GLY A 124 3.33 -9.64 -0.29
CA GLY A 124 2.15 -9.24 -1.06
C GLY A 124 0.83 -9.59 -0.36
N VAL A 125 0.81 -10.63 0.47
CA VAL A 125 -0.33 -10.95 1.35
C VAL A 125 -0.37 -9.96 2.52
N ALA A 126 0.77 -9.64 3.12
CA ALA A 126 0.86 -8.63 4.18
C ALA A 126 0.36 -7.25 3.71
N VAL A 127 0.73 -6.81 2.51
CA VAL A 127 0.19 -5.58 1.88
C VAL A 127 -1.33 -5.64 1.80
N LYS A 128 -1.90 -6.73 1.27
CA LYS A 128 -3.35 -6.90 1.18
C LYS A 128 -4.02 -6.87 2.55
N MET A 129 -3.52 -7.60 3.52
CA MET A 129 -4.08 -7.64 4.88
C MET A 129 -4.06 -6.26 5.53
N GLN A 130 -2.98 -5.48 5.36
CA GLN A 130 -2.92 -4.11 5.84
C GLN A 130 -3.93 -3.22 5.13
N MET A 131 -4.06 -3.30 3.80
CA MET A 131 -5.06 -2.50 3.08
C MET A 131 -6.51 -2.87 3.41
N GLU A 132 -6.80 -4.15 3.69
CA GLU A 132 -8.12 -4.64 4.11
C GLU A 132 -8.46 -4.26 5.55
N THR A 133 -7.44 -4.19 6.41
CA THR A 133 -7.60 -3.65 7.75
C THR A 133 -7.81 -2.15 7.57
N GLN A 134 -9.05 -1.68 7.70
CA GLN A 134 -9.44 -0.27 7.50
C GLN A 134 -8.75 0.75 8.45
N ASN A 135 -7.69 0.34 9.15
CA ASN A 135 -6.95 1.12 10.12
C ASN A 135 -7.86 1.77 11.17
N ARG A 136 -8.77 0.94 11.71
CA ARG A 136 -9.77 1.34 12.72
C ARG A 136 -9.20 2.08 13.92
N PHE A 137 -7.92 1.90 14.23
CA PHE A 137 -7.28 2.56 15.36
C PHE A 137 -6.40 3.74 14.94
N ASP A 138 -5.88 3.77 13.71
CA ASP A 138 -4.97 4.83 13.28
C ASP A 138 -5.01 5.05 11.75
N PRO A 139 -5.92 5.88 11.21
CA PRO A 139 -6.11 6.07 9.77
C PRO A 139 -5.01 6.93 9.11
N THR A 140 -3.76 6.48 9.18
CA THR A 140 -2.54 7.22 8.77
C THR A 140 -2.06 6.97 7.35
N TYR A 141 -2.73 6.11 6.59
CA TYR A 141 -2.55 5.95 5.14
C TYR A 141 -3.88 5.90 4.42
N TYR A 142 -3.84 6.01 3.08
CA TYR A 142 -5.02 6.05 2.20
C TYR A 142 -5.18 4.75 1.39
N PRO A 143 -5.86 3.71 1.92
CA PRO A 143 -6.08 2.47 1.18
C PRO A 143 -6.99 2.71 -0.02
N ILE A 144 -6.58 2.23 -1.19
CA ILE A 144 -7.35 2.39 -2.42
C ILE A 144 -7.15 1.19 -3.36
N MET A 145 -8.22 0.80 -4.05
CA MET A 145 -8.18 -0.22 -5.09
C MET A 145 -7.89 0.40 -6.45
N VAL A 146 -7.31 -0.38 -7.37
CA VAL A 146 -6.87 0.11 -8.68
C VAL A 146 -7.99 0.79 -9.48
N GLY A 147 -9.23 0.30 -9.37
CA GLY A 147 -10.37 0.91 -10.06
C GLY A 147 -10.68 2.33 -9.56
N ASP A 148 -10.69 2.53 -8.25
CA ASP A 148 -10.96 3.83 -7.65
C ASP A 148 -9.77 4.78 -7.86
N PHE A 149 -8.54 4.25 -7.78
CA PHE A 149 -7.33 5.02 -8.08
C PHE A 149 -7.32 5.55 -9.52
N LEU A 150 -7.71 4.72 -10.49
CA LEU A 150 -7.84 5.15 -11.88
C LEU A 150 -8.95 6.17 -12.09
N THR A 151 -10.07 6.01 -11.38
CA THR A 151 -11.17 6.97 -11.41
C THR A 151 -10.70 8.32 -10.88
N ASP A 152 -10.07 8.34 -9.70
CA ASP A 152 -9.57 9.56 -9.07
C ASP A 152 -8.49 10.28 -9.91
N MET A 153 -7.69 9.56 -10.71
CA MET A 153 -6.68 10.17 -11.59
C MET A 153 -7.25 10.79 -12.87
N THR A 154 -8.46 10.38 -13.28
CA THR A 154 -9.07 10.79 -14.56
C THR A 154 -10.29 11.68 -14.41
N GLU A 155 -10.90 11.70 -13.21
CA GLU A 155 -12.06 12.54 -12.90
C GLU A 155 -11.64 14.00 -12.71
N GLU A 156 -12.26 14.92 -13.46
CA GLU A 156 -12.01 16.35 -13.31
C GLU A 156 -12.35 16.84 -11.90
N GLY A 157 -11.49 17.70 -11.35
CA GLY A 157 -11.67 18.25 -10.00
C GLY A 157 -11.29 17.27 -8.87
N ARG A 158 -10.66 16.14 -9.18
CA ARG A 158 -10.07 15.23 -8.20
C ARG A 158 -8.61 14.93 -8.52
N ASP A 159 -7.84 14.79 -7.45
CA ASP A 159 -6.47 14.29 -7.47
C ASP A 159 -6.44 12.96 -6.70
N ALA A 160 -5.71 11.97 -7.21
CA ALA A 160 -5.66 10.65 -6.59
C ALA A 160 -4.72 10.61 -5.37
N LEU A 161 -5.16 9.91 -4.34
CA LEU A 161 -4.35 9.58 -3.17
C LEU A 161 -4.18 8.06 -3.10
N VAL A 162 -2.98 7.62 -2.77
CA VAL A 162 -2.67 6.19 -2.65
C VAL A 162 -1.71 5.98 -1.50
N ALA A 163 -1.98 4.99 -0.65
CA ALA A 163 -1.13 4.67 0.49
C ALA A 163 0.34 4.47 0.08
N ALA A 164 1.24 5.03 0.89
CA ALA A 164 2.67 4.88 0.71
C ALA A 164 3.25 3.87 1.71
N VAL A 165 4.12 2.99 1.23
CA VAL A 165 4.70 1.89 1.99
C VAL A 165 6.22 1.92 1.95
N SER A 166 6.84 1.59 3.07
CA SER A 166 8.28 1.41 3.21
C SER A 166 8.59 0.12 3.95
N VAL A 167 9.84 -0.33 3.86
CA VAL A 167 10.36 -1.40 4.71
C VAL A 167 11.23 -0.78 5.79
N LYS A 168 10.97 -1.11 7.05
CA LYS A 168 11.77 -0.66 8.20
C LYS A 168 12.17 -1.84 9.09
N PRO A 169 13.31 -1.76 9.80
CA PRO A 169 13.62 -2.71 10.85
C PRO A 169 12.52 -2.73 11.92
N MET A 170 12.23 -3.91 12.46
CA MET A 170 11.26 -4.09 13.53
C MET A 170 11.83 -3.56 14.86
N GLN A 171 11.00 -2.84 15.64
CA GLN A 171 11.46 -2.19 16.88
C GLN A 171 11.82 -3.17 18.01
N GLU A 172 11.32 -4.41 17.98
CA GLU A 172 11.74 -5.48 18.90
C GLU A 172 12.12 -6.75 18.14
N ASN A 173 13.37 -7.19 18.27
CA ASN A 173 13.78 -8.55 17.90
C ASN A 173 13.42 -9.51 19.04
N LYS A 174 12.17 -10.00 19.08
CA LYS A 174 11.81 -11.17 19.92
C LYS A 174 11.97 -12.49 19.15
N SER A 175 13.07 -12.63 18.44
CA SER A 175 13.56 -13.95 18.02
C SER A 175 14.79 -14.20 18.85
N GLY A 176 14.76 -15.27 19.65
CA GLY A 176 15.80 -15.61 20.62
C GLY A 176 17.21 -15.61 20.05
N GLU A 177 18.18 -15.54 20.96
CA GLU A 177 19.62 -15.54 20.69
C GLU A 177 19.99 -16.47 19.52
N GLY A 178 20.51 -15.89 18.43
CA GLY A 178 21.04 -16.64 17.28
C GLY A 178 20.50 -16.24 15.90
N SER A 179 19.48 -15.40 15.80
CA SER A 179 18.96 -14.91 14.51
C SER A 179 19.73 -13.67 14.02
N THR A 180 20.66 -13.84 13.07
CA THR A 180 21.34 -12.73 12.35
C THR A 180 20.49 -12.13 11.22
N ALA A 181 19.23 -12.51 11.06
CA ALA A 181 18.34 -11.92 10.06
C ALA A 181 17.81 -10.58 10.58
N GLU A 182 18.03 -9.50 9.82
CA GLU A 182 17.33 -8.23 10.04
C GLU A 182 15.83 -8.46 9.87
N ASN A 183 15.09 -8.52 10.98
CA ASN A 183 13.64 -8.61 10.95
C ASN A 183 13.09 -7.26 10.45
N ASN A 184 12.63 -7.27 9.21
CA ASN A 184 12.04 -6.12 8.56
C ASN A 184 10.51 -6.22 8.57
N GLN A 185 9.83 -5.08 8.52
CA GLN A 185 8.38 -5.02 8.44
C GLN A 185 7.92 -3.96 7.44
N LEU A 186 6.74 -4.18 6.86
CA LEU A 186 6.04 -3.16 6.09
C LEU A 186 5.51 -2.10 7.03
N VAL A 187 5.76 -0.84 6.68
CA VAL A 187 5.25 0.31 7.38
C VAL A 187 4.53 1.18 6.36
N PHE A 188 3.21 1.23 6.47
CA PHE A 188 2.37 2.15 5.72
C PHE A 188 2.32 3.47 6.46
N GLN A 189 2.77 4.54 5.80
CA GLN A 189 2.81 5.87 6.36
C GLN A 189 2.46 6.87 5.28
N GLY A 190 1.36 7.58 5.48
CA GLY A 190 0.96 8.64 4.58
C GLY A 190 0.36 8.16 3.26
N ALA A 191 0.33 9.06 2.29
CA ALA A 191 -0.19 8.80 0.95
C ALA A 191 0.60 9.57 -0.10
N GLY A 192 0.85 8.94 -1.25
CA GLY A 192 1.30 9.62 -2.45
C GLY A 192 0.16 10.45 -3.05
N VAL A 193 0.47 11.69 -3.43
CA VAL A 193 -0.42 12.64 -4.09
C VAL A 193 -0.15 12.62 -5.57
N PHE A 194 -1.17 12.35 -6.36
CA PHE A 194 -1.08 12.29 -7.81
C PHE A 194 -1.79 13.47 -8.46
N ARG A 195 -1.15 14.10 -9.44
CA ARG A 195 -1.78 15.02 -10.38
C ARG A 195 -1.85 14.34 -11.74
N GLY A 196 -3.07 14.00 -12.18
CA GLY A 196 -3.24 13.07 -13.28
C GLY A 196 -2.54 11.75 -12.97
N ASP A 197 -1.62 11.33 -13.82
CA ASP A 197 -0.92 10.05 -13.65
C ASP A 197 0.46 10.14 -12.98
N LYS A 198 0.83 11.31 -12.46
CA LYS A 198 2.15 11.54 -11.86
C LYS A 198 2.07 11.79 -10.37
N LEU A 199 2.92 11.10 -9.62
CA LEU A 199 3.21 11.38 -8.22
C LEU A 199 3.89 12.75 -8.11
N VAL A 200 3.23 13.72 -7.49
CA VAL A 200 3.76 15.07 -7.29
C VAL A 200 4.29 15.29 -5.88
N ASP A 201 3.73 14.64 -4.87
CA ASP A 201 4.22 14.74 -3.49
C ASP A 201 3.74 13.59 -2.60
N TYR A 202 4.09 13.61 -1.32
CA TYR A 202 3.55 12.74 -0.29
C TYR A 202 2.91 13.56 0.84
N LEU A 203 1.75 13.10 1.31
CA LEU A 203 1.18 13.51 2.59
C LEU A 203 1.78 12.63 3.68
N GLY A 204 2.20 13.23 4.79
CA GLY A 204 2.54 12.50 6.01
C GLY A 204 1.32 11.85 6.67
N PRO A 205 1.53 11.08 7.76
CA PRO A 205 0.45 10.40 8.49
C PRO A 205 -0.69 11.33 8.95
N SER A 206 -0.35 12.47 9.55
CA SER A 206 -1.35 13.45 10.04
C SER A 206 -2.09 14.15 8.91
N GLU A 207 -1.39 14.48 7.82
CA GLU A 207 -1.99 15.13 6.64
C GLU A 207 -2.91 14.16 5.90
N THR A 208 -2.52 12.89 5.80
CA THR A 208 -3.33 11.84 5.19
C THR A 208 -4.61 11.59 5.98
N ARG A 209 -4.51 11.57 7.30
CA ARG A 209 -5.66 11.55 8.21
C ARG A 209 -6.58 12.77 7.96
N GLY A 210 -6.01 13.97 7.86
CA GLY A 210 -6.72 15.19 7.47
C GLY A 210 -7.46 15.07 6.14
N ALA A 211 -6.79 14.56 5.11
CA ALA A 211 -7.38 14.33 3.79
C ALA A 211 -8.53 13.31 3.84
N ARG A 212 -8.39 12.24 4.64
CA ARG A 212 -9.47 11.28 4.88
C ARG A 212 -10.67 11.92 5.57
N TRP A 213 -10.44 12.81 6.55
CA TRP A 213 -11.50 13.60 7.18
C TRP A 213 -12.27 14.44 6.16
N VAL A 214 -11.56 15.27 5.39
CA VAL A 214 -12.17 16.15 4.39
C VAL A 214 -12.93 15.36 3.32
N ARG A 215 -12.41 14.19 2.90
CA ARG A 215 -13.06 13.32 1.91
C ARG A 215 -14.20 12.46 2.48
N GLY A 216 -14.48 12.53 3.79
CA GLY A 216 -15.49 11.69 4.44
C GLY A 216 -15.14 10.20 4.40
N LYS A 217 -13.85 9.86 4.39
CA LYS A 217 -13.31 8.49 4.33
C LYS A 217 -12.71 8.06 5.68
N ILE A 218 -13.36 8.45 6.78
CA ILE A 218 -12.94 8.12 8.13
C ILE A 218 -13.70 6.88 8.57
N GLU A 219 -12.95 5.81 8.77
CA GLU A 219 -13.47 4.52 9.23
C GLU A 219 -12.69 4.15 10.49
N GLY A 220 -13.04 4.81 11.60
CA GLY A 220 -12.34 4.70 12.87
C GLY A 220 -11.19 5.69 13.07
N GLY A 221 -10.41 5.45 14.12
CA GLY A 221 -9.25 6.23 14.53
C GLY A 221 -9.30 6.59 16.00
N ILE A 222 -8.13 6.58 16.65
CA ILE A 222 -7.94 7.11 17.99
C ILE A 222 -7.26 8.47 17.90
N TYR A 223 -7.88 9.47 18.52
CA TYR A 223 -7.45 10.87 18.49
C TYR A 223 -7.19 11.32 19.92
N THR A 224 -5.92 11.38 20.27
CA THR A 224 -5.49 11.81 21.59
C THR A 224 -5.16 13.31 21.55
N VAL A 225 -5.86 14.09 22.35
CA VAL A 225 -5.70 15.55 22.46
C VAL A 225 -5.39 15.93 23.90
N PRO A 226 -4.58 16.98 24.13
CA PRO A 226 -4.37 17.50 25.47
C PRO A 226 -5.70 18.06 26.01
N THR A 227 -5.99 17.79 27.28
CA THR A 227 -7.14 18.44 27.93
C THR A 227 -6.73 19.83 28.44
N PRO A 228 -7.70 20.68 28.84
CA PRO A 228 -7.39 21.94 29.52
C PRO A 228 -6.64 21.76 30.86
N SER A 229 -6.70 20.56 31.46
CA SER A 229 -5.93 20.21 32.65
C SER A 229 -4.50 19.86 32.26
N GLU A 230 -3.50 20.52 32.86
CA GLU A 230 -2.11 20.20 32.57
C GLU A 230 -1.77 18.73 32.87
N GLY A 231 -1.15 18.06 31.89
CA GLY A 231 -0.66 16.68 32.03
C GLY A 231 -1.69 15.59 31.74
N GLU A 232 -2.94 15.94 31.48
CA GLU A 232 -3.99 14.98 31.12
C GLU A 232 -4.25 14.94 29.60
N TRP A 233 -4.59 13.75 29.11
CA TRP A 233 -4.91 13.51 27.71
C TRP A 233 -6.27 12.84 27.62
N ALA A 234 -7.07 13.25 26.64
CA ALA A 234 -8.33 12.59 26.28
C ALA A 234 -8.16 11.92 24.92
N SER A 235 -8.71 10.71 24.77
CA SER A 235 -8.66 9.97 23.51
C SER A 235 -10.07 9.77 23.00
N LEU A 236 -10.40 10.36 21.84
CA LEU A 236 -11.63 10.03 21.12
C LEU A 236 -11.37 8.81 20.25
N VAL A 237 -12.22 7.79 20.36
CA VAL A 237 -12.27 6.64 19.46
C VAL A 237 -13.44 6.83 18.50
N THR A 238 -13.14 7.11 17.24
CA THR A 238 -14.15 7.30 16.20
C THR A 238 -14.85 5.98 15.86
N GLU A 239 -16.16 6.03 15.79
CA GLU A 239 -17.02 4.95 15.27
C GLU A 239 -17.44 5.26 13.83
N SER A 240 -17.78 6.51 13.54
CA SER A 240 -18.15 6.95 12.19
C SER A 240 -17.82 8.41 11.96
N GLY A 241 -17.55 8.76 10.70
CA GLY A 241 -17.31 10.16 10.32
C GLY A 241 -17.93 10.47 8.97
N SER A 242 -18.34 11.71 8.79
CA SER A 242 -18.87 12.22 7.53
C SER A 242 -18.35 13.64 7.25
N SER A 243 -18.32 13.99 5.97
CA SER A 243 -17.90 15.32 5.52
C SER A 243 -18.88 15.84 4.48
N GLN A 244 -19.25 17.11 4.61
CA GLN A 244 -20.03 17.84 3.62
C GLN A 244 -19.22 19.05 3.15
N ILE A 245 -18.95 19.11 1.85
CA ILE A 245 -18.27 20.24 1.22
C ILE A 245 -19.30 21.07 0.47
N LYS A 246 -19.45 22.34 0.85
CA LYS A 246 -20.34 23.32 0.21
C LYS A 246 -19.49 24.40 -0.47
N PRO A 247 -19.52 24.51 -1.82
CA PRO A 247 -18.88 25.63 -2.50
C PRO A 247 -19.66 26.92 -2.23
N VAL A 248 -18.94 27.99 -1.91
CA VAL A 248 -19.46 29.35 -1.76
C VAL A 248 -18.82 30.19 -2.86
N ILE A 249 -19.60 30.51 -3.88
CA ILE A 249 -19.14 31.21 -5.09
C ILE A 249 -19.59 32.67 -5.01
N THR A 250 -18.63 33.57 -5.19
CA THR A 250 -18.83 35.01 -5.33
C THR A 250 -18.27 35.47 -6.69
N GLU A 251 -18.53 36.70 -7.12
CA GLU A 251 -18.04 37.19 -8.43
C GLU A 251 -16.52 37.09 -8.58
N ASP A 252 -15.76 37.35 -7.50
CA ASP A 252 -14.29 37.38 -7.52
C ASP A 252 -13.60 36.14 -6.96
N ASN A 253 -14.34 35.24 -6.29
CA ASN A 253 -13.72 34.15 -5.53
C ASN A 253 -14.62 32.92 -5.35
N ILE A 254 -13.98 31.75 -5.28
CA ILE A 254 -14.58 30.48 -4.88
C ILE A 254 -13.96 30.08 -3.54
N SER A 255 -14.78 29.90 -2.51
CA SER A 255 -14.36 29.30 -1.24
C SER A 255 -15.15 28.03 -0.95
N PHE A 256 -14.65 27.18 -0.05
CA PHE A 256 -15.30 25.93 0.31
C PHE A 256 -15.53 25.89 1.81
N GLN A 257 -16.78 25.70 2.21
CA GLN A 257 -17.12 25.38 3.59
C GLN A 257 -17.11 23.86 3.74
N VAL A 258 -16.20 23.35 4.58
CA VAL A 258 -16.08 21.92 4.87
C VAL A 258 -16.62 21.67 6.27
N GLU A 259 -17.75 20.98 6.36
CA GLU A 259 -18.35 20.55 7.62
C GLU A 259 -18.01 19.09 7.85
N ILE A 260 -17.28 18.80 8.93
CA ILE A 260 -16.86 17.44 9.29
C ILE A 260 -17.57 17.07 10.59
N ARG A 261 -18.22 15.90 10.59
CA ARG A 261 -18.87 15.31 11.76
C ARG A 261 -18.18 14.00 12.09
N ASP A 262 -17.81 13.83 13.35
CA ASP A 262 -17.11 12.66 13.86
C ASP A 262 -17.85 12.19 15.11
N GLU A 263 -18.30 10.94 15.11
CA GLU A 263 -19.03 10.30 16.20
C GLU A 263 -18.17 9.19 16.79
N GLY A 264 -18.06 9.17 18.11
CA GLY A 264 -17.20 8.24 18.82
C GLY A 264 -17.39 8.28 20.34
N TYR A 265 -16.53 7.58 21.06
CA TYR A 265 -16.50 7.54 22.53
C TYR A 265 -15.13 7.98 23.08
N VAL A 266 -15.12 8.49 24.30
CA VAL A 266 -13.92 8.95 25.03
C VAL A 266 -13.55 7.96 26.12
#